data_AF-A0A3D4ECZ8-F1
#
_entry.id   AF-A0A3D4ECZ8-F1
#
_cell.length_a   1.000
_cell.length_b   1.000
_cell.length_c   1.000
_cell.angle_alpha   90.00
_cell.angle_beta   90.00
_cell.angle_gamma   90.00
#
_symmetry.space_group_name_H-M   'P 1'
#
loop_
_entity.id
_entity.type
_entity.pdbx_description
1 polymer ?
#
loop_
_entity_poly.entity_id
_entity_poly.type
_entity_poly.pdbx_seq_one_letter_code
_entity_poly.pdbx_strand_id
1 'polypeptide(L)'
;MIKKLSKILLIIIGVIVLLVAGFVLWLSINEFNPEPVSDVDIEANSRIGELSPYEGQEISLISWNIGYGGLGKDADFFMDGGEDVVTYDRDGVTANLVGIYKTLYEEDDSPSIFMLQEVDNDSSRT
;
A
#
# COMPACT_ATOMS: atom_id res chain seq x y z
N MET A 1 10.65 26.39 -48.87
CA MET A 1 10.54 25.15 -48.05
C MET A 1 10.45 25.44 -46.56
N ILE A 2 11.32 26.28 -45.98
CA ILE A 2 11.34 26.64 -44.54
C ILE A 2 9.99 27.13 -44.00
N LYS A 3 9.27 28.01 -44.72
CA LYS A 3 7.95 28.53 -44.29
C LYS A 3 6.84 27.46 -44.21
N LYS A 4 6.95 26.38 -45.01
CA LYS A 4 6.00 25.25 -44.94
C LYS A 4 6.33 24.36 -43.73
N LEU A 5 7.62 24.14 -43.47
CA LEU A 5 8.10 23.36 -42.33
C LEU A 5 7.76 24.03 -41.00
N SER A 6 7.93 25.36 -40.89
CA SER A 6 7.57 26.12 -39.68
C SER A 6 6.06 26.11 -39.42
N LYS A 7 5.23 26.16 -40.47
CA LYS A 7 3.77 26.08 -40.34
C LYS A 7 3.33 24.70 -39.85
N ILE A 8 3.95 23.62 -40.35
CA ILE A 8 3.69 22.25 -39.88
C ILE A 8 4.11 22.10 -38.42
N LEU A 9 5.29 22.60 -38.04
CA LEU A 9 5.78 22.56 -36.66
C LEU A 9 4.84 23.31 -35.71
N LEU A 10 4.37 24.50 -36.09
CA LEU A 10 3.40 25.27 -35.29
C LEU A 10 2.06 24.55 -35.12
N ILE A 11 1.59 23.83 -36.16
CA ILE A 11 0.38 23.02 -36.06
C ILE A 11 0.60 21.85 -35.09
N ILE A 12 1.73 21.15 -35.18
CA ILE A 12 2.06 20.05 -34.26
C ILE A 12 2.10 20.54 -32.81
N ILE A 13 2.79 21.66 -32.56
CA ILE A 13 2.84 22.28 -31.22
C ILE A 13 1.44 22.67 -30.77
N GLY A 14 0.63 23.28 -31.65
CA GLY A 14 -0.76 23.65 -31.34
C GLY A 14 -1.62 22.45 -30.96
N VAL A 15 -1.49 21.32 -31.66
CA VAL A 15 -2.18 20.07 -31.34
C VAL A 15 -1.74 19.53 -29.99
N ILE A 16 -0.43 19.52 -29.70
CA ILE A 16 0.10 19.07 -28.40
C ILE A 16 -0.46 19.93 -27.26
N VAL A 17 -0.45 21.26 -27.42
CA VAL A 17 -0.99 22.18 -26.41
C VAL A 17 -2.49 21.94 -26.20
N LEU A 18 -3.26 21.73 -27.27
CA LEU A 18 -4.68 21.41 -27.18
C LEU A 18 -4.94 20.08 -26.45
N LEU A 19 -4.14 19.05 -26.72
CA LEU A 19 -4.27 17.76 -26.03
C LEU A 19 -3.95 17.90 -24.54
N VAL A 20 -2.88 18.60 -24.17
CA VAL A 20 -2.53 18.86 -22.77
C VAL A 20 -3.61 19.65 -22.06
N ALA A 21 -4.10 20.74 -22.68
CA ALA A 21 -5.17 21.56 -22.10
C ALA A 21 -6.46 20.75 -21.94
N GLY A 22 -6.83 19.94 -22.93
CA GLY A 22 -8.00 19.06 -22.87
C GLY A 22 -7.87 17.99 -21.78
N PHE A 23 -6.69 17.41 -21.62
CA PHE A 23 -6.42 16.42 -20.58
C PHE A 23 -6.49 17.03 -19.17
N VAL A 24 -5.86 18.20 -18.96
CA VAL A 24 -5.93 18.93 -17.67
C VAL A 24 -7.38 19.30 -17.35
N LEU A 25 -8.13 19.81 -18.33
CA LEU A 25 -9.55 20.14 -18.14
C LEU A 25 -10.37 18.89 -17.79
N TRP A 26 -10.13 17.77 -18.48
CA TRP A 26 -10.79 16.51 -18.16
C TRP A 26 -10.48 16.04 -16.74
N LEU A 27 -9.21 16.13 -16.31
CA LEU A 27 -8.84 15.83 -14.93
C LEU A 27 -9.54 16.76 -13.94
N SER A 28 -9.50 18.08 -14.16
CA SER A 28 -10.12 19.05 -13.25
C SER A 28 -11.63 18.91 -13.13
N ILE A 29 -12.33 18.45 -14.18
CA ILE A 29 -13.78 18.17 -14.11
C ILE A 29 -14.07 16.88 -13.34
N ASN A 30 -13.20 15.87 -13.48
CA ASN A 30 -13.39 14.55 -12.86
C ASN A 30 -12.66 14.41 -11.51
N GLU A 31 -11.96 15.45 -11.08
CA GLU A 31 -11.28 15.50 -9.80
C GLU A 31 -12.33 15.52 -8.70
N PHE A 32 -12.33 14.48 -7.88
CA PHE A 32 -13.17 14.42 -6.70
C PHE A 32 -12.70 15.47 -5.70
N ASN A 33 -13.46 16.54 -5.56
CA ASN A 33 -13.20 17.64 -4.62
C ASN A 33 -14.34 17.74 -3.61
N PRO A 34 -14.35 16.89 -2.56
CA PRO A 34 -15.38 16.95 -1.53
C PRO A 34 -15.25 18.23 -0.72
N GLU A 35 -16.33 18.62 -0.04
CA GLU A 35 -16.26 19.73 0.90
C GLU A 35 -15.29 19.41 2.05
N PRO A 36 -14.58 20.41 2.61
CA PRO A 36 -13.64 20.20 3.73
C PRO A 36 -14.30 19.57 4.96
N VAL A 37 -15.62 19.70 5.08
CA VAL A 37 -16.45 19.11 6.11
C VAL A 37 -17.62 18.45 5.41
N SER A 38 -17.79 17.15 5.61
CA SER A 38 -19.00 16.43 5.23
C SER A 38 -19.76 16.07 6.50
N ASP A 39 -21.05 16.42 6.55
CA ASP A 39 -21.92 15.86 7.57
C ASP A 39 -21.97 14.34 7.38
N VAL A 40 -21.59 13.60 8.42
CA VAL A 40 -21.73 12.15 8.46
C VAL A 40 -22.97 11.86 9.27
N ASP A 41 -23.93 11.15 8.67
CA ASP A 41 -25.05 10.61 9.41
C ASP A 41 -24.50 9.60 10.43
N ILE A 42 -24.56 9.97 11.71
CA ILE A 42 -24.30 9.03 12.79
C ILE A 42 -25.52 8.12 12.84
N GLU A 43 -25.46 7.00 12.13
CA GLU A 43 -26.34 5.87 12.41
C GLU A 43 -25.99 5.38 13.83
N ALA A 44 -26.69 5.92 14.81
CA ALA A 44 -26.67 5.41 16.17
C ALA A 44 -27.28 4.00 16.13
N ASN A 45 -26.48 3.00 15.77
CA ASN A 45 -26.77 1.60 16.00
C ASN A 45 -26.79 1.40 17.51
N SER A 46 -27.92 1.70 18.14
CA SER A 46 -28.14 1.67 19.59
C SER A 46 -28.23 0.22 20.11
N ARG A 47 -27.16 -0.55 19.95
CA ARG A 47 -26.86 -1.75 20.74
C ARG A 47 -25.69 -1.43 21.67
N ILE A 48 -25.95 -0.55 22.63
CA ILE A 48 -24.97 -0.02 23.60
C ILE A 48 -24.36 -1.13 24.50
N GLY A 49 -24.88 -2.37 24.44
CA GLY A 49 -24.37 -3.50 25.25
C GLY A 49 -23.31 -4.39 24.58
N GLU A 50 -23.04 -4.27 23.27
CA GLU A 50 -22.15 -5.19 22.53
C GLU A 50 -21.14 -4.49 21.62
N LEU A 51 -21.09 -3.15 21.63
CA LEU A 51 -20.22 -2.39 20.73
C LEU A 51 -18.86 -2.11 21.37
N SER A 52 -17.82 -2.70 20.77
CA SER A 52 -16.42 -2.31 20.95
C SER A 52 -16.04 -1.24 19.90
N PRO A 53 -15.24 -0.22 20.24
CA PRO A 53 -14.63 0.00 21.55
C PRO A 53 -15.54 0.78 22.52
N TYR A 54 -15.46 0.45 23.82
CA TYR A 54 -16.11 1.21 24.91
C TYR A 54 -15.09 1.90 25.83
N GLU A 55 -15.55 2.87 26.62
CA GLU A 55 -14.69 3.61 27.55
C GLU A 55 -14.04 2.67 28.57
N GLY A 56 -12.71 2.72 28.68
CA GLY A 56 -11.94 1.84 29.56
C GLY A 56 -11.63 0.45 29.00
N GLN A 57 -12.06 0.14 27.77
CA GLN A 57 -11.63 -1.08 27.09
C GLN A 57 -10.14 -1.00 26.73
N GLU A 58 -9.36 -1.99 27.17
CA GLU A 58 -7.98 -2.17 26.72
C GLU A 58 -7.96 -2.77 25.32
N ILE A 59 -7.14 -2.20 24.43
CA ILE A 59 -6.97 -2.66 23.05
C ILE A 59 -5.47 -2.84 22.82
N SER A 60 -5.06 -4.05 22.49
CA SER A 60 -3.69 -4.37 22.10
C SER A 60 -3.52 -4.23 20.59
N LEU A 61 -2.39 -3.65 20.17
CA LEU A 61 -2.06 -3.44 18.76
C LEU A 61 -0.63 -3.88 18.49
N ILE A 62 -0.43 -4.56 17.37
CA ILE A 62 0.91 -4.84 16.84
C ILE A 62 1.11 -4.09 15.52
N SER A 63 2.25 -3.44 15.37
CA SER A 63 2.72 -2.89 14.10
C SER A 63 4.04 -3.54 13.76
N TRP A 64 4.09 -4.28 12.65
CA TRP A 64 5.24 -5.10 12.31
C TRP A 64 5.43 -5.26 10.81
N ASN A 65 6.62 -4.90 10.32
CA ASN A 65 7.07 -5.29 8.99
C ASN A 65 7.59 -6.73 9.05
N ILE A 66 6.86 -7.65 8.43
CA ILE A 66 7.17 -9.09 8.45
C ILE A 66 8.21 -9.49 7.42
N GLY A 67 8.77 -8.52 6.69
CA GLY A 67 9.84 -8.72 5.73
C GLY A 67 9.50 -9.69 4.61
N TYR A 68 8.23 -9.68 4.14
CA TYR A 68 7.64 -10.57 3.13
C TYR A 68 7.92 -12.07 3.35
N GLY A 69 8.29 -12.48 4.57
CA GLY A 69 8.73 -13.84 4.87
C GLY A 69 10.12 -14.20 4.31
N GLY A 70 10.84 -13.29 3.66
CA GLY A 70 12.16 -13.51 3.06
C GLY A 70 13.29 -12.65 3.63
N LEU A 71 13.06 -11.90 4.71
CA LEU A 71 14.08 -11.11 5.42
C LEU A 71 14.45 -11.76 6.77
N GLY A 72 14.79 -13.05 6.77
CA GLY A 72 15.19 -13.77 7.97
C GLY A 72 16.67 -13.61 8.35
N LYS A 73 17.11 -14.32 9.39
CA LYS A 73 18.49 -14.28 9.91
C LYS A 73 19.57 -14.67 8.89
N ASP A 74 19.20 -15.48 7.91
CA ASP A 74 20.10 -16.03 6.88
C ASP A 74 19.97 -15.23 5.58
N ALA A 75 19.32 -14.06 5.62
CA ALA A 75 19.19 -13.20 4.45
C ALA A 75 20.56 -12.62 4.05
N ASP A 76 20.98 -12.87 2.80
CA ASP A 76 22.25 -12.42 2.26
C ASP A 76 22.07 -11.51 1.03
N PHE A 77 21.61 -10.28 1.24
CA PHE A 77 21.34 -9.36 0.13
C PHE A 77 22.62 -8.80 -0.48
N PHE A 78 22.73 -8.94 -1.80
CA PHE A 78 23.80 -8.35 -2.60
C PHE A 78 24.00 -6.84 -2.33
N MET A 79 22.91 -6.09 -2.16
CA MET A 79 22.98 -4.64 -1.88
C MET A 79 23.56 -4.31 -0.51
N ASP A 80 23.52 -5.25 0.44
CA ASP A 80 24.09 -5.12 1.78
C ASP A 80 25.48 -5.79 1.88
N GLY A 81 26.06 -6.20 0.75
CA GLY A 81 27.39 -6.83 0.67
C GLY A 81 27.37 -8.36 0.63
N GLY A 82 26.19 -8.97 0.51
CA GLY A 82 26.00 -10.40 0.26
C GLY A 82 26.24 -10.81 -1.19
N GLU A 83 25.91 -12.05 -1.52
CA GLU A 83 26.06 -12.61 -2.87
C GLU A 83 24.72 -12.72 -3.61
N ASP A 84 23.60 -12.84 -2.89
CA ASP A 84 22.31 -13.20 -3.48
C ASP A 84 21.35 -12.02 -3.66
N VAL A 85 20.59 -12.05 -4.76
CA VAL A 85 19.47 -11.10 -5.00
C VAL A 85 18.20 -11.58 -4.32
N VAL A 86 18.03 -12.91 -4.23
CA VAL A 86 16.93 -13.60 -3.58
C VAL A 86 17.52 -14.51 -2.53
N THR A 87 17.18 -14.27 -1.26
CA THR A 87 17.92 -14.80 -0.12
C THR A 87 17.26 -16.00 0.55
N TYR A 88 16.05 -16.35 0.14
CA TYR A 88 15.28 -17.47 0.67
C TYR A 88 14.61 -18.23 -0.47
N ASP A 89 14.54 -19.55 -0.31
CA ASP A 89 13.71 -20.40 -1.16
C ASP A 89 12.30 -20.56 -0.56
N ARG A 90 11.44 -21.29 -1.28
CA ARG A 90 10.06 -21.55 -0.86
C ARG A 90 9.98 -22.17 0.54
N ASP A 91 10.88 -23.08 0.89
CA ASP A 91 10.82 -23.80 2.17
C ASP A 91 11.21 -22.86 3.32
N GLY A 92 12.23 -22.03 3.12
CA GLY A 92 12.63 -21.01 4.09
C GLY A 92 11.57 -19.92 4.28
N VAL A 93 10.92 -19.44 3.21
CA VAL A 93 9.77 -18.53 3.33
C VAL A 93 8.63 -19.18 4.10
N THR A 94 8.32 -20.45 3.79
CA THR A 94 7.27 -21.19 4.49
C THR A 94 7.58 -21.31 5.98
N ALA A 95 8.83 -21.58 6.35
CA ALA A 95 9.24 -21.64 7.75
C ALA A 95 9.09 -20.29 8.46
N ASN A 96 9.47 -19.19 7.80
CA ASN A 96 9.31 -17.84 8.34
C ASN A 96 7.83 -17.46 8.52
N LEU A 97 6.95 -17.78 7.55
CA LEU A 97 5.52 -17.55 7.65
C LEU A 97 4.87 -18.34 8.80
N VAL A 98 5.32 -19.59 9.03
CA VAL A 98 4.91 -20.35 10.22
C VAL A 98 5.36 -19.62 11.49
N GLY A 99 6.60 -19.16 11.57
CA GLY A 99 7.10 -18.39 12.72
C GLY A 99 6.28 -17.12 12.98
N ILE A 100 6.01 -16.33 11.95
CA ILE A 100 5.16 -15.14 12.02
C ILE A 100 3.76 -15.50 12.55
N TYR A 101 3.14 -16.55 12.02
CA TYR A 101 1.83 -17.01 12.49
C TYR A 101 1.85 -17.34 13.99
N LYS A 102 2.88 -18.05 14.45
CA LYS A 102 3.03 -18.39 15.87
C LYS A 102 3.16 -17.16 16.74
N THR A 103 4.02 -16.21 16.36
CA THR A 103 4.20 -14.96 17.08
C THR A 103 2.90 -14.15 17.18
N LEU A 104 2.05 -14.18 16.14
CA LEU A 104 0.81 -13.40 16.11
C LEU A 104 -0.36 -14.07 16.85
N TYR A 105 -0.39 -15.41 16.90
CA TYR A 105 -1.61 -16.15 17.27
C TYR A 105 -1.43 -17.24 18.34
N GLU A 106 -0.21 -17.71 18.65
CA GLU A 106 -0.02 -18.78 19.64
C GLU A 106 0.11 -18.26 21.09
N GLU A 107 0.33 -16.97 21.31
CA GLU A 107 0.38 -16.41 22.68
C GLU A 107 -1.02 -16.09 23.21
N ASP A 108 -1.23 -16.28 24.52
CA ASP A 108 -2.50 -16.00 25.22
C ASP A 108 -2.93 -14.51 25.15
N ASP A 109 -2.04 -13.63 24.67
CA ASP A 109 -2.25 -12.18 24.52
C ASP A 109 -2.18 -11.74 23.04
N SER A 110 -2.86 -12.47 22.16
CA SER A 110 -2.92 -12.11 20.73
C SER A 110 -3.46 -10.67 20.57
N PRO A 111 -2.79 -9.80 19.78
CA PRO A 111 -3.23 -8.43 19.58
C PRO A 111 -4.66 -8.33 19.06
N SER A 112 -5.41 -7.33 19.54
CA SER A 112 -6.75 -7.02 19.01
C SER A 112 -6.69 -6.43 17.59
N ILE A 113 -5.59 -5.76 17.24
CA ILE A 113 -5.38 -5.13 15.93
C ILE A 113 -3.99 -5.49 15.39
N PHE A 114 -3.94 -5.92 14.12
CA PHE A 114 -2.72 -6.24 13.40
C PHE A 114 -2.46 -5.22 12.28
N MET A 115 -1.35 -4.51 12.37
CA MET A 115 -0.86 -3.59 11.34
C MET A 115 0.44 -4.13 10.73
N LEU A 116 0.30 -4.96 9.70
CA LEU A 116 1.46 -5.61 9.08
C LEU A 116 1.94 -4.85 7.83
N GLN A 117 3.25 -4.85 7.58
CA GLN A 117 3.86 -4.36 6.34
C GLN A 117 4.59 -5.49 5.60
N GLU A 118 4.79 -5.32 4.30
CA GLU A 118 5.39 -6.32 3.39
C GLU A 118 4.62 -7.65 3.40
N VAL A 119 3.29 -7.55 3.30
CA VAL A 119 2.39 -8.70 3.17
C VAL A 119 2.14 -8.97 1.69
N ASP A 120 2.96 -9.85 1.12
CA ASP A 120 2.89 -10.17 -0.31
C ASP A 120 2.07 -11.44 -0.58
N ASN A 121 1.49 -11.52 -1.77
CA ASN A 121 0.84 -12.71 -2.31
C ASN A 121 1.42 -12.98 -3.71
N ASP A 122 1.80 -14.24 -4.00
CA ASP A 122 2.45 -14.64 -5.26
C ASP A 122 3.65 -13.74 -5.64
N SER A 123 4.48 -13.42 -4.65
CA SER A 123 5.66 -12.56 -4.82
C SER A 123 6.76 -13.24 -5.62
N SER A 124 7.45 -12.47 -6.47
CA SER A 124 8.69 -12.89 -7.14
C SER A 124 9.95 -12.46 -6.39
N ARG A 125 9.81 -11.93 -5.17
CA ARG A 125 10.92 -11.43 -4.33
C ARG A 125 11.63 -12.56 -3.56
N THR A 126 11.06 -13.76 -3.60
CA THR A 126 11.47 -15.00 -2.93
C THR A 126 11.19 -16.18 -3.84
#